data_AF-A0A0P1G0V5-F1
#
_entry.id   AF-A0A0P1G0V5-F1
#
_cell.length_a   1.000
_cell.length_b   1.000
_cell.length_c   1.000
_cell.angle_alpha   90.00
_cell.angle_beta   90.00
_cell.angle_gamma   90.00
#
_symmetry.space_group_name_H-M   'P 1'
#
loop_
_entity.id
_entity.type
_entity.pdbx_description
1 polymer ?
#
loop_
_entity_poly.entity_id
_entity_poly.type
_entity_poly.pdbx_seq_one_letter_code
_entity_poly.pdbx_strand_id
1 'polypeptide(L)'
;MRTSFGFAQVHKVAGMVREEMDGWDGQNPTSKKVALADYYVVKFPIYVKHDAMDQTDEPLNCTMAVRIPIFSDDEPFNEIVSRAKEQLRQDALEIASSVEVDK
;
A
#
# COMPACT_ATOMS: atom_id res chain seq x y z
N MET A 1 13.02 16.04 14.68
CA MET A 1 12.74 15.56 13.31
C MET A 1 11.40 16.14 12.89
N ARG A 2 11.29 16.72 11.70
CA ARG A 2 10.05 17.23 11.12
C ARG A 2 9.66 16.34 9.95
N THR A 3 8.44 15.82 10.01
CA THR A 3 7.86 15.01 8.94
C THR A 3 6.67 15.77 8.36
N SER A 4 6.67 15.98 7.04
CA SER A 4 5.53 16.55 6.33
C SER A 4 5.01 15.57 5.28
N PHE A 5 3.69 15.56 5.12
CA PHE A 5 3.00 14.73 4.15
C PHE A 5 2.62 15.61 2.95
N GLY A 6 2.99 15.16 1.75
CA GLY A 6 2.50 15.72 0.51
C GLY A 6 1.06 15.31 0.21
N PHE A 7 0.51 15.83 -0.88
CA PHE A 7 -0.81 15.42 -1.36
C PHE A 7 -0.82 13.95 -1.74
N ALA A 8 -1.86 13.22 -1.28
CA ALA A 8 -2.06 11.83 -1.65
C ALA A 8 -2.35 11.72 -3.15
N GLN A 9 -1.84 10.68 -3.79
CA GLN A 9 -2.16 10.31 -5.17
C GLN A 9 -2.92 9.00 -5.16
N VAL A 10 -4.04 8.91 -5.88
CA VAL A 10 -4.86 7.70 -5.97
C VAL A 10 -4.87 7.23 -7.42
N HIS A 11 -4.51 5.96 -7.64
CA HIS A 11 -4.55 5.33 -8.95
C HIS A 11 -5.37 4.04 -8.89
N LYS A 12 -6.37 3.90 -9.78
CA LYS A 12 -7.09 2.64 -9.97
C LYS A 12 -6.21 1.66 -10.75
N VAL A 13 -6.09 0.44 -10.26
CA VAL A 13 -5.36 -0.65 -10.90
C VAL A 13 -6.34 -1.78 -11.17
N ALA A 14 -6.49 -2.14 -12.44
CA ALA A 14 -7.30 -3.27 -12.85
C ALA A 14 -6.67 -4.59 -12.34
N GLY A 15 -7.53 -5.45 -11.83
CA GLY A 15 -7.18 -6.79 -11.42
C GLY A 15 -6.70 -7.62 -12.60
N MET A 16 -5.60 -8.35 -12.42
CA MET A 16 -5.10 -9.27 -13.43
C MET A 16 -5.70 -10.66 -13.23
N VAL A 17 -5.98 -11.36 -14.33
CA VAL A 17 -6.30 -12.78 -14.30
C VAL A 17 -4.98 -13.56 -14.34
N ARG A 18 -4.72 -14.37 -13.31
CA ARG A 18 -3.57 -15.28 -13.31
C ARG A 18 -4.03 -16.72 -13.49
N GLU A 19 -3.22 -17.52 -14.17
CA GLU A 19 -3.39 -18.97 -14.19
C GLU A 19 -2.67 -19.57 -12.98
N GLU A 20 -3.42 -20.26 -12.12
CA GLU A 20 -2.90 -21.07 -11.04
C GLU A 20 -3.02 -22.54 -11.40
N MET A 21 -1.99 -23.33 -11.12
CA MET A 21 -2.09 -24.77 -11.19
C MET A 21 -3.03 -25.24 -10.07
N ASP A 22 -4.15 -25.85 -10.46
CA ASP A 22 -5.22 -26.28 -9.55
C ASP A 22 -5.04 -27.73 -9.11
N GLY A 23 -4.33 -28.54 -9.90
CA GLY A 23 -4.01 -29.92 -9.54
C GLY A 23 -3.48 -30.75 -10.69
N TRP A 24 -3.56 -32.08 -10.52
CA TRP A 24 -3.18 -33.05 -11.54
C TRP A 24 -4.32 -34.07 -11.67
N ASP A 25 -4.89 -34.22 -12.87
CA ASP A 25 -6.01 -35.13 -13.12
C ASP A 25 -5.57 -36.57 -13.44
N GLY A 26 -4.28 -36.86 -13.28
CA GLY A 26 -3.66 -38.16 -13.58
C GLY A 26 -3.07 -38.27 -14.98
N GLN A 27 -3.31 -37.31 -15.89
CA GLN A 27 -2.64 -37.24 -17.19
C GLN A 27 -2.06 -35.86 -17.50
N ASN A 28 -2.70 -34.77 -17.10
CA ASN A 28 -2.24 -33.41 -17.37
C ASN A 28 -2.42 -32.48 -16.16
N PRO A 29 -1.48 -31.54 -15.93
CA PRO A 29 -1.68 -30.50 -14.92
C PRO A 29 -2.91 -29.66 -15.28
N THR A 30 -3.85 -29.56 -14.35
CA THR A 30 -5.03 -28.70 -14.50
C THR A 30 -4.71 -27.32 -13.98
N SER A 31 -5.13 -26.28 -14.70
CA SER A 31 -5.02 -24.89 -14.27
C SER A 31 -6.40 -24.26 -14.14
N LYS A 32 -6.53 -23.36 -13.16
CA LYS A 32 -7.68 -22.48 -13.00
C LYS A 32 -7.27 -21.03 -13.24
N LYS A 33 -8.18 -20.26 -13.82
CA LYS A 33 -8.03 -18.81 -13.94
C LYS A 33 -8.55 -18.15 -12.68
N VAL A 34 -7.67 -17.47 -11.95
CA VAL A 34 -8.02 -16.68 -10.77
C VAL A 34 -8.01 -15.21 -11.17
N ALA A 35 -9.17 -14.58 -11.15
CA ALA A 35 -9.29 -13.14 -11.32
C ALA A 35 -8.94 -12.46 -10.00
N LEU A 36 -7.89 -11.63 -10.00
CA LEU A 36 -7.63 -10.72 -8.89
C LEU A 36 -8.62 -9.56 -8.96
N ALA A 37 -9.10 -9.08 -7.82
CA ALA A 37 -9.98 -7.92 -7.77
C ALA A 37 -9.20 -6.62 -8.06
N ASP A 38 -9.90 -5.65 -8.67
CA ASP A 38 -9.44 -4.27 -8.83
C ASP A 38 -9.13 -3.64 -7.48
N TYR A 39 -8.21 -2.68 -7.47
CA TYR A 39 -7.81 -1.97 -6.25
C TYR A 39 -7.33 -0.55 -6.57
N TYR A 40 -7.40 0.32 -5.57
CA TYR A 40 -6.71 1.59 -5.57
C TYR A 40 -5.30 1.44 -5.00
N VAL A 41 -4.32 2.08 -5.62
CA VAL A 41 -3.01 2.35 -5.03
C VAL A 41 -3.01 3.80 -4.57
N VAL A 42 -2.90 4.00 -3.26
CA VAL A 42 -2.82 5.33 -2.65
C VAL A 42 -1.38 5.60 -2.24
N LYS A 43 -0.77 6.62 -2.84
CA LYS A 43 0.61 7.04 -2.57
C LYS A 43 0.62 8.29 -1.70
N PHE A 44 1.42 8.29 -0.66
CA PHE A 44 1.68 9.40 0.23
C PHE A 44 3.15 9.80 0.11
N PRO A 45 3.45 10.94 -0.54
CA PRO A 45 4.79 11.52 -0.48
C PRO A 45 5.07 11.97 0.96
N ILE A 46 6.21 11.56 1.50
CA ILE A 46 6.66 11.91 2.84
C ILE A 46 8.02 12.57 2.73
N TYR A 47 8.11 13.75 3.34
CA TYR A 47 9.32 14.54 3.41
C TYR A 47 9.79 14.53 4.87
N VAL A 48 10.98 13.98 5.10
CA VAL A 48 11.59 13.92 6.44
C VAL A 48 12.80 14.84 6.46
N LYS A 49 12.77 15.81 7.37
CA LYS A 49 13.89 16.72 7.63
C LYS A 49 14.32 16.63 9.10
N HIS A 50 15.59 16.37 9.36
CA HIS A 50 16.14 16.40 10.71
C HIS A 50 16.37 17.86 11.14
N ASP A 51 16.21 18.18 12.43
CA ASP A 51 16.34 19.58 12.90
C ASP A 51 17.79 20.07 12.89
N ALA A 52 18.75 19.15 12.98
CA ALA A 52 20.18 19.43 12.87
C ALA A 52 20.72 19.37 11.43
N MET A 53 19.85 19.22 10.42
CA MET A 53 20.27 19.30 9.02
C MET A 53 20.53 20.76 8.64
N ASP A 54 21.70 21.03 8.08
CA ASP A 54 22.08 22.34 7.59
C ASP A 54 21.29 22.69 6.32
N GLN A 55 21.34 23.97 5.90
CA GLN A 55 20.61 24.43 4.71
C GLN A 55 21.04 23.72 3.42
N THR A 56 22.22 23.09 3.42
CA THR A 56 22.79 22.33 2.30
C THR A 56 22.37 20.86 2.27
N ASP A 57 21.75 20.35 3.33
CA ASP A 57 21.38 18.95 3.41
C ASP A 57 20.03 18.68 2.72
N GLU A 58 20.01 17.70 1.83
CA GLU A 58 18.80 17.30 1.11
C GLU A 58 17.86 16.50 2.03
N PRO A 59 16.57 16.88 2.14
CA PRO A 59 15.60 16.12 2.92
C PRO A 59 15.40 14.72 2.34
N LEU A 60 15.12 13.75 3.20
CA LEU A 60 14.76 12.42 2.76
C LEU A 60 13.35 12.46 2.17
N ASN A 61 13.25 12.14 0.89
CA ASN A 61 11.98 12.00 0.19
C ASN A 61 11.66 10.52 0.07
N CYS A 62 10.62 10.07 0.75
CA CYS A 62 10.09 8.71 0.59
C CYS A 62 8.63 8.76 0.14
N THR A 63 8.15 7.67 -0.44
CA THR A 63 6.75 7.53 -0.81
C THR A 63 6.23 6.25 -0.19
N MET A 64 5.20 6.37 0.65
CA MET A 64 4.47 5.21 1.14
C MET A 64 3.34 4.93 0.17
N ALA A 65 3.11 3.65 -0.14
CA ALA A 65 2.03 3.23 -1.01
C ALA A 65 1.20 2.15 -0.32
N VAL A 66 -0.12 2.26 -0.43
CA VAL A 66 -1.08 1.34 0.19
C VAL A 66 -2.03 0.83 -0.87
N ARG A 67 -2.32 -0.47 -0.82
CA ARG A 67 -3.34 -1.10 -1.65
C ARG A 67 -4.69 -1.07 -0.93
N ILE A 68 -5.71 -0.52 -1.57
CA ILE A 68 -7.05 -0.39 -1.02
C ILE A 68 -8.06 -1.10 -1.94
N PRO A 69 -8.85 -2.05 -1.44
CA PRO A 69 -9.91 -2.68 -2.22
C PRO A 69 -10.94 -1.66 -2.71
N ILE A 70 -11.42 -1.87 -3.93
CA ILE A 70 -12.55 -1.11 -4.48
C ILE A 70 -13.84 -1.76 -4.00
N PHE A 71 -14.72 -0.96 -3.41
CA PHE A 71 -16.07 -1.37 -3.03
C PHE A 71 -17.12 -0.83 -4.00
N SER A 72 -16.86 0.33 -4.62
CA SER A 72 -17.70 0.92 -5.66
C SER A 72 -16.85 1.70 -6.67
N ASP A 73 -17.34 1.80 -7.91
CA ASP A 73 -16.64 2.51 -8.98
C ASP A 73 -16.62 4.04 -8.79
N ASP A 74 -17.60 4.60 -8.07
CA ASP A 74 -17.78 6.04 -7.86
C ASP A 74 -17.39 6.51 -6.44
N GLU A 75 -16.45 5.80 -5.80
CA GLU A 75 -16.02 6.14 -4.45
C GLU A 75 -15.37 7.53 -4.36
N PRO A 76 -15.78 8.38 -3.40
CA PRO A 76 -15.15 9.67 -3.17
C PRO A 76 -13.66 9.55 -2.82
N PHE A 77 -12.83 10.41 -3.43
CA PHE A 77 -11.37 10.43 -3.20
C PHE A 77 -10.98 10.52 -1.72
N ASN A 78 -11.69 11.33 -0.94
CA ASN A 78 -11.46 11.51 0.49
C ASN A 78 -11.71 10.22 1.28
N GLU A 79 -12.68 9.40 0.89
CA GLU A 79 -12.97 8.12 1.55
C GLU A 79 -11.89 7.09 1.26
N ILE A 80 -11.43 7.00 0.01
CA ILE A 80 -10.31 6.13 -0.38
C ILE A 80 -9.04 6.49 0.39
N VAL A 81 -8.71 7.78 0.47
CA VAL A 81 -7.55 8.28 1.22
C VAL A 81 -7.70 8.05 2.73
N SER A 82 -8.91 8.20 3.28
CA SER A 82 -9.19 7.93 4.70
C SER A 82 -8.90 6.47 5.06
N ARG A 83 -9.41 5.52 4.25
CA ARG A 83 -9.13 4.08 4.43
C ARG A 83 -7.64 3.76 4.31
N ALA A 84 -6.94 4.40 3.36
CA ALA A 84 -5.50 4.22 3.22
C ALA A 84 -4.70 4.70 4.43
N LYS A 85 -5.10 5.81 5.06
CA LYS A 85 -4.48 6.29 6.30
C LYS A 85 -4.72 5.35 7.47
N GLU A 86 -5.94 4.83 7.61
CA GLU A 86 -6.26 3.89 8.68
C GLU A 86 -5.48 2.58 8.52
N GLN A 87 -5.36 2.04 7.29
CA GLN A 87 -4.52 0.87 7.03
C GLN A 87 -3.06 1.12 7.44
N LEU A 88 -2.46 2.24 7.03
CA LEU A 88 -1.09 2.59 7.44
C LEU A 88 -0.92 2.70 8.96
N ARG A 89 -1.94 3.22 9.65
CA ARG A 89 -1.93 3.32 11.09
C ARG A 89 -1.93 1.94 11.75
N GLN A 90 -2.73 1.01 11.24
CA GLN A 90 -2.78 -0.37 11.71
C GLN A 90 -1.45 -1.09 11.44
N ASP A 91 -0.92 -0.99 10.22
CA ASP A 91 0.37 -1.59 9.84
C ASP A 91 1.51 -1.07 10.74
N ALA A 92 1.52 0.24 11.02
CA ALA A 92 2.52 0.83 11.91
C ALA A 92 2.40 0.33 13.36
N LEU A 93 1.18 0.13 13.86
CA LEU A 93 0.93 -0.43 15.19
C LEU A 93 1.36 -1.90 15.26
N GLU A 94 1.08 -2.70 14.23
CA GLU A 94 1.50 -4.10 14.14
C GLU A 94 3.02 -4.23 14.16
N ILE A 95 3.72 -3.44 13.34
CA ILE A 95 5.19 -3.41 13.30
C ILE A 95 5.74 -3.00 14.66
N ALA A 96 5.22 -1.93 15.27
CA ALA A 96 5.69 -1.47 16.58
C ALA A 96 5.51 -2.56 17.65
N SER A 97 4.38 -3.26 17.65
CA SER A 97 4.12 -4.36 18.59
C SER A 97 5.02 -5.58 18.36
N SER A 98 5.45 -5.82 17.11
CA SER A 98 6.35 -6.92 16.76
C SER A 98 7.80 -6.66 17.17
N VAL A 99 8.23 -5.40 17.24
CA VAL A 99 9.58 -5.00 17.67
C VAL A 99 9.78 -5.19 19.19
N GLU A 100 8.72 -5.20 19.99
CA GLU A 100 8.83 -5.37 21.44
C GLU A 100 9.05 -6.83 21.89
N VAL A 101 8.95 -7.81 20.98
CA VAL A 101 9.08 -9.24 21.30
C VAL A 101 10.54 -9.75 21.21
N ASP A 102 11.44 -9.00 20.58
CA ASP A 102 12.87 -9.34 20.43
C ASP A 102 13.77 -8.71 21.54
N LYS A 103 13.35 -8.81 22.81
CA LYS A 103 14.19 -8.43 23.97
C LYS A 103 14.40 -9.56 24.97
#